data_AF-A0A2N1SQ77-F1
#
_entry.id   AF-A0A2N1SQ77-F1
#
_cell.length_a   1.000
_cell.length_b   1.000
_cell.length_c   1.000
_cell.angle_alpha   90.00
_cell.angle_beta   90.00
_cell.angle_gamma   90.00
#
_symmetry.space_group_name_H-M   'P 1'
#
loop_
_entity.id
_entity.type
_entity.pdbx_description
1 polymer ?
#
loop_
_entity_poly.entity_id
_entity_poly.type
_entity_poly.pdbx_seq_one_letter_code
_entity_poly.pdbx_strand_id
1 'polypeptide(L)'
;MNSLVMIGGVICAYLVLFLGLRLERYLAYARIVLASVTTALVVLAIARYPQQLLGILVQGSGTRSALDILLHTESAWGIVLLASATAAISAGGILLQEKVHKLAEAAADLVLFPLLASIPFAEGWISLSMPTVLIIMAAAGILAMAVHVAKPTVFLIWTSSLTGGTVAALLFTRFYFLPLWVFLGLTTLFSVSGIVSQTLGYTNRMKTERIMKGEESA
;
A
#
# COMPACT_ATOMS: atom_id res chain seq x y z
N MET A 1 -6.12 -19.04 -12.09
CA MET A 1 -4.97 -18.17 -11.74
C MET A 1 -3.72 -18.84 -12.28
N ASN A 2 -2.83 -18.11 -12.97
CA ASN A 2 -1.65 -18.70 -13.61
C ASN A 2 -0.65 -19.17 -12.53
N SER A 3 -0.21 -20.42 -12.54
CA SER A 3 0.60 -21.02 -11.46
C SER A 3 1.90 -20.27 -11.19
N LEU A 4 2.52 -19.74 -12.25
CA LEU A 4 3.72 -18.88 -12.18
C LEU A 4 3.46 -17.58 -11.42
N VAL A 5 2.30 -16.95 -11.61
CA VAL A 5 1.91 -15.70 -10.93
C VAL A 5 1.72 -15.97 -9.43
N MET A 6 1.17 -17.13 -9.07
CA MET A 6 1.03 -17.50 -7.67
C MET A 6 2.40 -17.74 -7.02
N ILE A 7 3.26 -18.57 -7.62
CA ILE A 7 4.56 -18.91 -7.03
C ILE A 7 5.42 -17.65 -6.90
N GLY A 8 5.53 -16.85 -7.97
CA GLY A 8 6.26 -15.59 -7.95
C GLY A 8 5.68 -14.60 -6.95
N GLY A 9 4.35 -14.48 -6.89
CA GLY A 9 3.65 -13.61 -5.94
C GLY A 9 3.89 -14.00 -4.49
N VAL A 10 3.85 -15.29 -4.17
CA VAL A 10 4.10 -15.79 -2.81
C VAL A 10 5.55 -15.56 -2.39
N ILE A 11 6.51 -15.84 -3.29
CA ILE A 11 7.94 -15.56 -3.02
C ILE A 11 8.14 -14.07 -2.77
N CYS A 12 7.63 -13.19 -3.64
CA CYS A 12 7.70 -11.75 -3.46
C CYS A 12 7.05 -11.30 -2.15
N ALA A 13 5.88 -11.84 -1.81
CA ALA A 13 5.18 -11.52 -0.57
C ALA A 13 6.01 -11.89 0.67
N TYR A 14 6.64 -13.07 0.68
CA TYR A 14 7.53 -13.49 1.78
C TYR A 14 8.82 -12.67 1.84
N LEU A 15 9.40 -12.27 0.71
CA LEU A 15 10.54 -11.36 0.68
C LEU A 15 10.18 -10.02 1.31
N VAL A 16 9.02 -9.45 0.99
CA VAL A 16 8.54 -8.21 1.63
C VAL A 16 8.25 -8.42 3.12
N LEU A 17 7.66 -9.57 3.48
CA LEU A 17 7.27 -9.91 4.86
C LEU A 17 8.47 -10.06 5.80
N PHE A 18 9.57 -10.66 5.35
CA PHE A 18 10.72 -10.96 6.22
C PHE A 18 11.96 -10.11 5.94
N LEU A 19 12.13 -9.61 4.71
CA LEU A 19 13.27 -8.79 4.29
C LEU A 19 12.90 -7.32 4.04
N GLY A 20 11.74 -6.85 4.52
CA GLY A 20 11.28 -5.47 4.32
C GLY A 20 12.34 -4.40 4.65
N LEU A 21 12.99 -4.50 5.81
CA LEU A 21 14.09 -3.61 6.22
C LEU A 21 15.32 -3.65 5.29
N ARG A 22 15.63 -4.80 4.68
CA ARG A 22 16.77 -4.93 3.74
C ARG A 22 16.42 -4.38 2.36
N LEU A 23 15.14 -4.39 2.02
CA LEU A 23 14.60 -3.93 0.75
C LEU A 23 14.06 -2.50 0.80
N GLU A 24 14.27 -1.77 1.90
CA GLU A 24 13.75 -0.42 2.15
C GLU A 24 13.86 0.50 0.93
N ARG A 25 15.06 0.60 0.35
CA ARG A 25 15.31 1.45 -0.81
C ARG A 25 14.45 1.07 -2.02
N TYR A 26 14.33 -0.22 -2.31
CA TYR A 26 13.51 -0.71 -3.43
C TYR A 26 12.01 -0.55 -3.16
N LEU A 27 11.59 -0.76 -1.92
CA LEU A 27 10.21 -0.57 -1.49
C LEU A 27 9.80 0.90 -1.56
N ALA A 28 10.70 1.83 -1.27
CA ALA A 28 10.44 3.26 -1.39
C ALA A 28 10.17 3.65 -2.85
N TYR A 29 11.01 3.22 -3.80
CA TYR A 29 10.74 3.44 -5.23
C TYR A 29 9.43 2.78 -5.68
N ALA A 30 9.16 1.55 -5.24
CA ALA A 30 7.93 0.85 -5.58
C ALA A 30 6.68 1.59 -5.07
N ARG A 31 6.73 2.16 -3.85
CA ARG A 31 5.65 2.99 -3.30
C ARG A 31 5.41 4.24 -4.14
N ILE A 32 6.45 4.92 -4.59
CA ILE A 32 6.29 6.10 -5.46
C ILE A 32 5.66 5.72 -6.78
N VAL A 33 6.09 4.62 -7.41
CA VAL A 33 5.47 4.14 -8.64
C VAL A 33 4.00 3.81 -8.41
N LEU A 34 3.66 3.08 -7.35
CA LEU A 34 2.27 2.76 -7.00
C LEU A 34 1.44 4.03 -6.73
N ALA A 35 1.99 5.00 -5.99
CA ALA A 35 1.33 6.28 -5.73
C ALA A 35 1.14 7.08 -7.02
N SER A 36 2.08 7.01 -7.97
CA SER A 36 1.98 7.70 -9.25
C SER A 36 0.90 7.09 -10.15
N VAL A 37 0.82 5.76 -10.23
CA VAL A 37 -0.25 5.03 -10.95
C VAL A 37 -1.60 5.43 -10.36
N THR A 38 -1.68 5.40 -9.04
CA THR A 38 -2.87 5.76 -8.29
C THR A 38 -3.30 7.19 -8.55
N THR A 39 -2.36 8.14 -8.48
CA THR A 39 -2.61 9.55 -8.73
C THR A 39 -3.05 9.76 -10.18
N ALA A 40 -2.41 9.08 -11.14
CA ALA A 40 -2.80 9.12 -12.55
C ALA A 40 -4.24 8.62 -12.75
N LEU A 41 -4.62 7.50 -12.11
CA LEU A 41 -5.98 6.97 -12.16
C LEU A 41 -7.00 7.97 -11.59
N VAL A 42 -6.71 8.57 -10.43
CA VAL A 42 -7.60 9.57 -9.81
C VAL A 42 -7.75 10.80 -10.71
N VAL A 43 -6.66 11.34 -11.23
CA VAL A 43 -6.69 12.52 -12.12
C VAL A 43 -7.46 12.22 -13.39
N LEU A 44 -7.24 11.06 -14.01
CA LEU A 44 -7.95 10.64 -15.21
C LEU A 44 -9.44 10.40 -14.94
N ALA A 45 -9.80 9.81 -13.81
CA ALA A 45 -11.19 9.63 -13.42
C ALA A 45 -11.91 10.97 -13.21
N ILE A 46 -11.26 11.94 -12.56
CA ILE A 46 -11.80 13.31 -12.41
C ILE A 46 -11.99 13.98 -13.76
N ALA A 47 -11.01 13.86 -14.66
CA ALA A 47 -11.07 14.47 -15.98
C ALA A 47 -12.15 13.83 -16.87
N ARG A 48 -12.37 12.52 -16.76
CA ARG A 48 -13.23 11.75 -17.66
C ARG A 48 -14.65 11.55 -17.17
N TYR A 49 -14.85 11.45 -15.85
CA TYR A 49 -16.14 11.13 -15.22
C TYR A 49 -16.56 12.14 -14.13
N PRO A 50 -16.49 13.46 -14.36
CA PRO A 50 -16.73 14.46 -13.32
C PRO A 50 -18.16 14.40 -12.76
N GLN A 51 -19.17 14.17 -13.62
CA GLN A 51 -20.57 14.09 -13.19
C GLN A 51 -20.89 12.81 -12.41
N GLN A 52 -20.24 11.68 -12.74
CA GLN A 52 -20.46 10.42 -12.03
C GLN A 52 -19.80 10.46 -10.65
N LEU A 53 -18.62 11.09 -10.54
CA LEU A 53 -17.97 11.35 -9.25
C LEU A 53 -18.80 12.28 -8.35
N LEU A 54 -19.36 13.35 -8.91
CA LEU A 54 -20.33 14.21 -8.20
C LEU A 54 -21.57 13.43 -7.79
N GLY A 55 -22.09 12.57 -8.68
CA GLY A 55 -23.19 11.66 -8.38
C GLY A 55 -22.90 10.73 -7.20
N ILE A 56 -21.68 10.20 -7.08
CA ILE A 56 -21.27 9.38 -5.93
C ILE A 56 -21.25 10.18 -4.63
N LEU A 57 -20.72 11.40 -4.67
CA LEU A 57 -20.66 12.30 -3.52
C LEU A 57 -22.04 12.74 -3.04
N VAL A 58 -22.98 12.97 -3.96
CA VAL A 58 -24.32 13.52 -3.66
C VAL A 58 -25.37 12.43 -3.42
N GLN A 59 -25.34 11.34 -4.20
CA GLN A 59 -26.33 10.26 -4.15
C GLN A 59 -25.90 9.10 -3.24
N GLY A 60 -24.67 9.13 -2.72
CA GLY A 60 -24.18 8.13 -1.76
C GLY A 60 -24.03 6.73 -2.35
N SER A 61 -23.72 6.60 -3.64
CA SER A 61 -23.69 5.32 -4.37
C SER A 61 -22.55 4.35 -3.98
N GLY A 62 -21.99 4.50 -2.77
CA GLY A 62 -21.05 3.56 -2.15
C GLY A 62 -19.62 3.69 -2.67
N THR A 63 -18.64 3.35 -1.82
CA THR A 63 -17.20 3.34 -2.16
C THR A 63 -16.84 2.39 -3.28
N ARG A 64 -17.61 1.32 -3.48
CA ARG A 64 -17.41 0.36 -4.56
C ARG A 64 -17.61 1.01 -5.95
N SER A 65 -18.65 1.82 -6.10
CA SER A 65 -18.93 2.55 -7.36
C SER A 65 -17.79 3.52 -7.71
N ALA A 66 -17.22 4.19 -6.72
CA ALA A 66 -16.06 5.06 -6.92
C ALA A 66 -14.81 4.30 -7.40
N LEU A 67 -14.55 3.13 -6.82
CA LEU A 67 -13.43 2.28 -7.22
C LEU A 67 -13.61 1.65 -8.60
N ASP A 68 -14.83 1.23 -8.92
CA ASP A 68 -15.13 0.68 -10.24
C ASP A 68 -14.87 1.74 -11.32
N ILE A 69 -15.27 3.00 -11.12
CA ILE A 69 -14.97 4.10 -12.05
C ILE A 69 -13.46 4.36 -12.16
N LEU A 70 -12.72 4.29 -11.05
CA LEU A 70 -11.26 4.48 -11.04
C LEU A 70 -10.53 3.38 -11.83
N LEU A 71 -11.02 2.14 -11.77
CA LEU A 71 -10.39 0.98 -12.41
C LEU A 71 -10.86 0.76 -13.86
N HIS A 72 -11.93 1.44 -14.28
CA HIS A 72 -12.50 1.25 -15.61
C HIS A 72 -11.82 2.14 -16.66
N THR A 73 -10.88 1.58 -17.41
CA THR A 73 -10.26 2.25 -18.59
C THR A 73 -10.34 1.33 -19.81
N GLU A 74 -11.44 1.42 -20.56
CA GLU A 74 -11.69 0.51 -21.70
C GLU A 74 -11.14 1.03 -23.04
N SER A 75 -10.84 2.33 -23.16
CA SER A 75 -10.36 2.89 -24.44
C SER A 75 -8.85 2.79 -24.58
N ALA A 76 -8.37 2.34 -25.75
CA ALA A 76 -6.94 2.28 -26.08
C ALA A 76 -6.22 3.63 -25.85
N TRP A 77 -6.89 4.75 -26.17
CA TRP A 77 -6.37 6.10 -25.89
C TRP A 77 -6.27 6.40 -24.38
N GLY A 78 -7.19 5.87 -23.58
CA GLY A 78 -7.14 5.96 -22.12
C GLY A 78 -5.97 5.20 -21.53
N ILE A 79 -5.62 4.03 -22.10
CA ILE A 79 -4.45 3.26 -21.68
C ILE A 79 -3.15 4.02 -22.00
N VAL A 80 -3.06 4.64 -23.18
CA VAL A 80 -1.88 5.45 -23.56
C VAL A 80 -1.76 6.70 -22.68
N LEU A 81 -2.87 7.39 -22.39
CA LEU A 81 -2.91 8.51 -21.45
C LEU A 81 -2.51 8.08 -20.03
N LEU A 82 -3.01 6.94 -19.55
CA LEU A 82 -2.62 6.39 -18.25
C LEU A 82 -1.13 6.05 -18.21
N ALA A 83 -0.60 5.39 -19.25
CA ALA A 83 0.80 5.02 -19.33
C ALA A 83 1.72 6.26 -19.36
N SER A 84 1.38 7.27 -20.16
CA SER A 84 2.15 8.51 -20.26
C SER A 84 2.06 9.37 -19.00
N ALA A 85 0.87 9.50 -18.39
CA ALA A 85 0.69 10.20 -17.12
C ALA A 85 1.44 9.48 -15.98
N THR A 86 1.35 8.15 -15.92
CA THR A 86 2.09 7.33 -14.95
C THR A 86 3.60 7.54 -15.13
N ALA A 87 4.11 7.48 -16.36
CA ALA A 87 5.53 7.68 -16.63
C ALA A 87 5.99 9.09 -16.22
N ALA A 88 5.22 10.14 -16.53
CA ALA A 88 5.53 11.51 -16.16
C ALA A 88 5.51 11.73 -14.64
N ILE A 89 4.47 11.25 -13.94
CA ILE A 89 4.34 11.38 -12.48
C ILE A 89 5.39 10.50 -11.76
N SER A 90 5.66 9.28 -12.26
CA SER A 90 6.74 8.42 -11.75
C SER A 90 8.10 9.09 -11.90
N ALA A 91 8.43 9.63 -13.08
CA ALA A 91 9.70 10.33 -13.31
C ALA A 91 9.83 11.54 -12.37
N GLY A 92 8.77 12.35 -12.24
CA GLY A 92 8.73 13.46 -11.28
C GLY A 92 8.90 13.00 -9.83
N GLY A 93 8.20 11.93 -9.43
CA GLY A 93 8.27 11.36 -8.08
C GLY A 93 9.65 10.79 -7.75
N ILE A 94 10.29 10.10 -8.69
CA ILE A 94 11.66 9.58 -8.55
C ILE A 94 12.66 10.73 -8.40
N LEU A 95 12.57 11.76 -9.25
CA LEU A 95 13.40 12.97 -9.12
C LEU A 95 13.19 13.69 -7.78
N LEU A 96 11.95 13.72 -7.30
CA LEU A 96 11.62 14.30 -6.00
C LEU A 96 12.15 13.44 -4.85
N GLN A 97 12.21 12.12 -5.01
CA GLN A 97 12.84 11.22 -4.04
C GLN A 97 14.35 11.45 -3.95
N GLU A 98 15.02 11.71 -5.07
CA GLU A 98 16.46 12.03 -5.08
C GLU A 98 16.78 13.34 -4.35
N LYS A 99 15.90 14.35 -4.44
CA LYS A 99 16.11 15.66 -3.80
C LYS A 99 15.57 15.75 -2.38
N VAL A 100 14.39 15.19 -2.14
CA VAL A 100 13.63 15.31 -0.88
C VAL A 100 12.90 14.00 -0.55
N HIS A 101 13.67 12.93 -0.31
CA HIS A 101 13.19 11.58 0.04
C HIS A 101 12.00 11.56 1.02
N LYS A 102 12.10 12.26 2.16
CA LYS A 102 11.06 12.30 3.21
C LYS A 102 9.72 12.85 2.73
N LEU A 103 9.71 13.89 1.88
CA LEU A 103 8.47 14.45 1.37
C LEU A 103 7.86 13.56 0.28
N ALA A 104 8.70 12.97 -0.57
CA ALA A 104 8.23 12.06 -1.61
C ALA A 104 7.55 10.83 -1.02
N GLU A 105 8.12 10.26 0.04
CA GLU A 105 7.56 9.10 0.74
C GLU A 105 6.31 9.45 1.56
N ALA A 106 6.32 10.59 2.26
CA ALA A 106 5.14 11.09 2.98
C ALA A 106 3.96 11.35 2.04
N ALA A 107 4.22 11.94 0.86
CA ALA A 107 3.20 12.17 -0.16
C ALA A 107 2.66 10.85 -0.75
N ALA A 108 3.54 9.86 -0.96
CA ALA A 108 3.12 8.54 -1.42
C ALA A 108 2.19 7.86 -0.40
N ASP A 109 2.48 7.95 0.89
CA ASP A 109 1.61 7.38 1.94
C ASP A 109 0.26 8.09 2.03
N LEU A 110 0.25 9.42 1.89
CA LEU A 110 -0.98 10.21 1.88
C LEU A 110 -1.92 9.80 0.75
N VAL A 111 -1.40 9.26 -0.35
CA VAL A 111 -2.20 8.77 -1.49
C VAL A 111 -2.58 7.29 -1.33
N LEU A 112 -1.64 6.45 -0.92
CA LEU A 112 -1.83 4.99 -0.89
C LEU A 112 -2.70 4.53 0.28
N PHE A 113 -2.52 5.08 1.47
CA PHE A 113 -3.22 4.60 2.67
C PHE A 113 -4.73 4.89 2.67
N PRO A 114 -5.22 6.04 2.18
CA PRO A 114 -6.66 6.23 1.99
C PRO A 114 -7.29 5.16 1.09
N LEU A 115 -6.60 4.75 0.03
CA LEU A 115 -7.08 3.70 -0.88
C LEU A 115 -7.01 2.31 -0.26
N LEU A 116 -5.98 2.00 0.51
CA LEU A 116 -5.96 0.76 1.28
C LEU A 116 -7.10 0.73 2.31
N ALA A 117 -7.39 1.87 2.95
CA ALA A 117 -8.49 2.00 3.90
C ALA A 117 -9.88 1.90 3.25
N SER A 118 -9.99 2.08 1.94
CA SER A 118 -11.29 1.96 1.24
C SER A 118 -11.72 0.51 1.00
N ILE A 119 -10.78 -0.45 1.03
CA ILE A 119 -11.02 -1.86 0.70
C ILE A 119 -12.14 -2.51 1.52
N PRO A 120 -12.16 -2.41 2.88
CA PRO A 120 -13.22 -3.05 3.68
C PRO A 120 -14.62 -2.51 3.37
N PHE A 121 -14.72 -1.26 2.95
CA PHE A 121 -15.98 -0.62 2.56
C PHE A 121 -16.40 -1.03 1.15
N ALA A 122 -15.43 -1.12 0.23
CA ALA A 122 -15.67 -1.53 -1.17
C ALA A 122 -16.12 -2.99 -1.29
N GLU A 123 -15.52 -3.86 -0.50
CA GLU A 123 -15.88 -5.29 -0.41
C GLU A 123 -17.14 -5.54 0.43
N GLY A 124 -17.71 -4.49 1.06
CA GLY A 124 -18.93 -4.58 1.85
C GLY A 124 -18.77 -5.29 3.20
N TRP A 125 -17.54 -5.41 3.72
CA TRP A 125 -17.29 -5.99 5.04
C TRP A 125 -17.79 -5.07 6.16
N ILE A 126 -17.70 -3.75 5.93
CA ILE A 126 -18.17 -2.70 6.84
C ILE A 126 -19.02 -1.73 6.04
N SER A 127 -20.23 -1.43 6.54
CA SER A 127 -21.15 -0.47 5.93
C SER A 127 -21.29 0.76 6.79
N LEU A 128 -20.83 1.91 6.29
CA LEU A 128 -20.94 3.23 6.92
C LEU A 128 -21.41 4.24 5.88
N SER A 129 -21.86 5.42 6.33
CA SER A 129 -22.21 6.51 5.42
C SER A 129 -20.98 7.02 4.66
N MET A 130 -21.17 7.43 3.40
CA MET A 130 -20.08 7.89 2.53
C MET A 130 -19.22 9.02 3.15
N PRO A 131 -19.79 10.04 3.83
CA PRO A 131 -18.99 11.06 4.51
C PRO A 131 -18.09 10.49 5.60
N THR A 132 -18.60 9.55 6.40
CA THR A 132 -17.80 8.88 7.44
C THR A 132 -16.68 8.04 6.85
N VAL A 133 -16.94 7.34 5.75
CA VAL A 133 -15.90 6.56 5.05
C VAL A 133 -14.79 7.47 4.51
N LEU A 134 -15.13 8.60 3.89
CA LEU A 134 -14.13 9.57 3.41
C LEU A 134 -13.29 10.15 4.55
N ILE A 135 -13.89 10.44 5.71
CA ILE A 135 -13.16 10.90 6.90
C ILE A 135 -12.19 9.82 7.38
N ILE A 136 -12.62 8.56 7.44
CA ILE A 136 -11.76 7.43 7.85
C ILE A 136 -10.60 7.26 6.87
N MET A 137 -10.86 7.33 5.56
CA MET A 137 -9.83 7.25 4.52
C MET A 137 -8.82 8.39 4.65
N ALA A 138 -9.27 9.63 4.82
CA ALA A 138 -8.40 10.79 5.01
C ALA A 138 -7.57 10.68 6.30
N ALA A 139 -8.21 10.28 7.41
CA ALA A 139 -7.54 10.05 8.67
C ALA A 139 -6.47 8.96 8.58
N ALA A 140 -6.73 7.87 7.86
CA ALA A 140 -5.75 6.80 7.63
C ALA A 140 -4.52 7.31 6.88
N GLY A 141 -4.70 8.13 5.83
CA GLY A 141 -3.59 8.74 5.09
C GLY A 141 -2.76 9.69 5.94
N ILE A 142 -3.41 10.61 6.67
CA ILE A 142 -2.73 11.58 7.53
C ILE A 142 -1.98 10.87 8.66
N LEU A 143 -2.59 9.86 9.28
CA LEU A 143 -1.98 9.11 10.37
C LEU A 143 -0.81 8.26 9.88
N ALA A 144 -0.94 7.61 8.72
CA ALA A 144 0.17 6.88 8.10
C ALA A 144 1.36 7.80 7.81
N MET A 145 1.11 8.96 7.19
CA MET A 145 2.12 9.98 6.93
C MET A 145 2.79 10.46 8.23
N ALA A 146 2.01 10.79 9.26
CA ALA A 146 2.53 11.27 10.54
C ALA A 146 3.40 10.22 11.25
N VAL A 147 2.97 8.95 11.25
CA VAL A 147 3.72 7.84 11.83
C VAL A 147 5.00 7.56 11.04
N HIS A 148 4.96 7.64 9.71
CA HIS A 148 6.15 7.50 8.88
C HIS A 148 7.19 8.57 9.23
N VAL A 149 6.77 9.84 9.29
CA VAL A 149 7.67 10.94 9.64
C VAL A 149 8.23 10.81 11.06
N ALA A 150 7.41 10.39 12.03
CA ALA A 150 7.81 10.29 13.42
C ALA A 150 8.72 9.07 13.70
N LYS A 151 8.43 7.91 13.11
CA LYS A 151 9.13 6.65 13.36
C LYS A 151 9.27 5.82 12.07
N PRO A 152 10.15 6.21 11.14
CA PRO A 152 10.21 5.62 9.81
C PRO A 152 10.53 4.13 9.81
N THR A 153 11.47 3.69 10.64
CA THR A 153 11.83 2.27 10.75
C THR A 153 10.69 1.41 11.27
N VAL A 154 9.97 1.90 12.30
CA VAL A 154 8.81 1.17 12.85
C VAL A 154 7.71 1.13 11.80
N PHE A 155 7.43 2.25 11.16
CA PHE A 155 6.45 2.32 10.07
C PHE A 155 6.79 1.33 8.95
N LEU A 156 8.05 1.26 8.52
CA LEU A 156 8.49 0.31 7.48
C LEU A 156 8.29 -1.15 7.90
N ILE A 157 8.64 -1.51 9.13
CA ILE A 157 8.44 -2.88 9.66
C ILE A 157 6.96 -3.25 9.62
N TRP A 158 6.10 -2.38 10.15
CA TRP A 158 4.67 -2.62 10.20
C TRP A 158 4.06 -2.73 8.80
N THR A 159 4.36 -1.77 7.94
CA THR A 159 3.77 -1.69 6.59
C THR A 159 4.24 -2.81 5.68
N SER A 160 5.53 -3.18 5.71
CA SER A 160 6.03 -4.32 4.92
C SER A 160 5.46 -5.65 5.42
N SER A 161 5.36 -5.84 6.74
CA SER A 161 4.79 -7.05 7.34
C SER A 161 3.29 -7.18 7.06
N LEU A 162 2.52 -6.10 7.21
CA LEU A 162 1.08 -6.09 6.89
C LEU A 162 0.84 -6.33 5.41
N THR A 163 1.60 -5.66 4.53
CA THR A 163 1.43 -5.81 3.08
C THR A 163 1.83 -7.20 2.62
N GLY A 164 3.01 -7.68 3.00
CA GLY A 164 3.48 -9.03 2.68
C GLY A 164 2.55 -10.11 3.23
N GLY A 165 2.04 -9.93 4.45
CA GLY A 165 1.15 -10.88 5.12
C GLY A 165 -0.21 -10.95 4.46
N THR A 166 -0.78 -9.78 4.12
CA THR A 166 -2.06 -9.68 3.41
C THR A 166 -1.96 -10.26 2.00
N VAL A 167 -0.90 -9.94 1.25
CA VAL A 167 -0.70 -10.45 -0.12
C VAL A 167 -0.47 -11.97 -0.10
N ALA A 168 0.36 -12.48 0.80
CA ALA A 168 0.56 -13.92 0.95
C ALA A 168 -0.76 -14.62 1.30
N ALA A 169 -1.48 -14.13 2.31
CA ALA A 169 -2.77 -14.68 2.71
C ALA A 169 -3.78 -14.64 1.56
N LEU A 170 -3.85 -13.54 0.81
CA LEU A 170 -4.75 -13.39 -0.34
C LEU A 170 -4.42 -14.40 -1.45
N LEU A 171 -3.14 -14.58 -1.77
CA LEU A 171 -2.72 -15.55 -2.79
C LEU A 171 -3.06 -16.98 -2.37
N PHE A 172 -2.82 -17.33 -1.10
CA PHE A 172 -3.20 -18.63 -0.54
C PHE A 172 -4.72 -18.84 -0.57
N THR A 173 -5.50 -17.89 -0.07
CA THR A 173 -6.96 -18.07 0.00
C THR A 173 -7.63 -18.05 -1.36
N ARG A 174 -7.13 -17.26 -2.32
CA ARG A 174 -7.62 -17.27 -3.70
C ARG A 174 -7.25 -18.55 -4.44
N PHE A 175 -6.07 -19.14 -4.18
CA PHE A 175 -5.68 -20.38 -4.83
C PHE A 175 -6.45 -21.59 -4.31
N TYR A 176 -6.66 -21.67 -3.00
CA TYR A 176 -7.37 -22.78 -2.35
C TYR A 176 -8.88 -22.53 -2.18
N PHE A 177 -9.41 -21.44 -2.73
CA PHE A 177 -10.82 -21.03 -2.60
C PHE A 177 -11.32 -21.04 -1.14
N LEU A 178 -10.47 -20.55 -0.22
CA LEU A 178 -10.75 -20.56 1.21
C LEU A 178 -11.68 -19.41 1.61
N PRO A 179 -12.49 -19.59 2.67
CA PRO A 179 -13.42 -18.56 3.12
C PRO A 179 -12.71 -17.38 3.78
N LEU A 180 -13.42 -16.25 3.88
CA LEU A 180 -12.89 -14.96 4.34
C LEU A 180 -12.26 -15.03 5.75
N TRP A 181 -12.83 -15.78 6.68
CA TRP A 181 -12.30 -15.94 8.03
C TRP A 181 -10.91 -16.59 8.04
N VAL A 182 -10.64 -17.51 7.11
CA VAL A 182 -9.31 -18.12 6.94
C VAL A 182 -8.33 -17.10 6.38
N PHE A 183 -8.78 -16.23 5.46
CA PHE A 183 -7.97 -15.12 4.97
C PHE A 183 -7.57 -14.14 6.10
N LEU A 184 -8.53 -13.75 6.94
CA LEU A 184 -8.27 -12.85 8.07
C LEU A 184 -7.33 -13.49 9.10
N GLY A 185 -7.52 -14.79 9.39
CA GLY A 185 -6.64 -15.55 10.27
C GLY A 185 -5.20 -15.63 9.74
N LEU A 186 -5.02 -15.99 8.47
CA LEU A 186 -3.71 -16.06 7.83
C LEU A 186 -3.03 -14.69 7.72
N THR A 187 -3.78 -13.65 7.39
CA THR A 187 -3.27 -12.27 7.33
C THR A 187 -2.71 -11.87 8.69
N THR A 188 -3.45 -12.15 9.76
CA THR A 188 -3.04 -11.84 11.14
C THR A 188 -1.78 -12.63 11.52
N LEU A 189 -1.77 -13.95 11.29
CA LEU A 189 -0.64 -14.81 11.61
C LEU A 189 0.64 -14.40 10.87
N PHE A 190 0.56 -14.20 9.55
CA PHE A 190 1.72 -13.80 8.76
C PHE A 190 2.19 -12.40 9.13
N SER A 191 1.28 -11.44 9.30
CA SER A 191 1.67 -10.07 9.66
C SER A 191 2.37 -10.03 11.03
N VAL A 192 1.84 -10.73 12.04
CA VAL A 192 2.47 -10.80 13.37
C VAL A 192 3.83 -11.49 13.28
N SER A 193 3.93 -12.59 12.54
CA SER A 193 5.21 -13.28 12.31
C SER A 193 6.25 -12.36 11.65
N GLY A 194 5.85 -11.59 10.63
CA GLY A 194 6.69 -10.60 9.97
C GLY A 194 7.16 -9.49 10.93
N ILE A 195 6.23 -8.91 11.70
CA ILE A 195 6.54 -7.84 12.68
C ILE A 195 7.57 -8.34 13.70
N VAL A 196 7.34 -9.52 14.29
CA VAL A 196 8.24 -10.10 15.29
C VAL A 196 9.62 -10.37 14.67
N SER A 197 9.67 -11.03 13.50
CA SER A 197 10.92 -11.37 12.83
C SER A 197 11.74 -10.13 12.48
N GLN A 198 11.12 -9.11 11.87
CA GLN A 198 11.82 -7.89 11.47
C GLN A 198 12.25 -7.06 12.69
N THR A 199 11.42 -7.01 13.74
CA THR A 199 11.77 -6.29 14.98
C THR A 199 12.96 -6.95 15.69
N LEU A 200 12.97 -8.28 15.82
CA LEU A 200 14.11 -9.01 16.38
C LEU A 200 15.38 -8.82 15.54
N GLY A 201 15.25 -8.90 14.21
CA GLY A 201 16.36 -8.65 13.29
C GLY A 201 16.94 -7.24 13.42
N TYR A 202 16.09 -6.23 13.58
CA TYR A 202 16.50 -4.85 13.81
C TYR A 202 17.23 -4.68 15.15
N THR A 203 16.65 -5.19 16.23
CA THR A 203 17.24 -5.10 17.58
C THR A 203 18.60 -5.79 17.64
N ASN A 204 18.73 -6.97 17.04
CA ASN A 204 20.01 -7.69 16.99
C ASN A 204 21.07 -6.92 16.19
N ARG A 205 20.69 -6.28 15.08
CA ARG A 205 21.59 -5.43 14.29
C ARG A 205 22.07 -4.22 15.10
N MET A 206 21.15 -3.52 15.78
CA MET A 206 21.49 -2.38 16.64
C MET A 206 22.42 -2.77 17.79
N LYS A 207 22.15 -3.91 18.45
CA LYS A 207 23.02 -4.44 19.51
C LYS A 207 24.43 -4.74 18.97
N THR A 208 24.51 -5.42 17.83
CA THR A 208 25.81 -5.73 17.19
C THR A 208 26.58 -4.47 16.85
N GLU A 209 25.90 -3.44 16.32
CA GLU A 209 26.52 -2.17 15.98
C GLU A 209 27.04 -1.41 17.21
N ARG A 210 26.32 -1.45 18.33
CA ARG A 210 26.78 -0.88 19.62
C ARG A 210 27.98 -1.61 20.18
N ILE A 211 28.00 -2.94 20.10
CA ILE A 211 29.17 -3.75 20.49
C ILE A 211 30.38 -3.39 19.63
N MET A 212 30.21 -3.28 18.31
CA MET A 212 31.28 -2.88 17.39
C MET A 212 31.78 -1.44 17.65
N LYS A 213 30.93 -0.55 18.15
CA LYS A 213 31.29 0.82 18.54
C LYS A 213 31.87 0.91 19.97
N GLY A 214 31.92 -0.20 20.71
CA GLY A 214 32.41 -0.25 22.09
C GLY A 214 31.47 0.38 23.13
N GLU A 215 30.20 0.64 22.76
CA GLU A 215 29.19 1.23 23.64
C GLU A 215 28.53 0.18 24.56
N GLU A 216 28.61 -1.10 24.18
CA GLU A 216 28.10 -2.25 24.95
C GLU A 216 29.13 -3.40 24.93
N SER A 217 29.37 -4.05 26.05
CA SER A 217 30.19 -5.26 26.14
C SER A 217 29.40 -6.50 25.70
N ALA A 218 30.05 -7.41 24.98
CA ALA A 218 29.47 -8.62 24.39
C ALA A 218 28.72 -9.51 25.39
#